data_AF-A0A351ABT1-F1
#
_entry.id   AF-A0A351ABT1-F1
#
_cell.length_a   1.000
_cell.length_b   1.000
_cell.length_c   1.000
_cell.angle_alpha   90.00
_cell.angle_beta   90.00
_cell.angle_gamma   90.00
#
_symmetry.space_group_name_H-M   'P 1'
#
loop_
_entity.id
_entity.type
_entity.pdbx_description
1 polymer ?
#
loop_
_entity_poly.entity_id
_entity_poly.type
_entity_poly.pdbx_seq_one_letter_code
_entity_poly.pdbx_strand_id
1 'polypeptide(L)'
;MISFDDWIAIITSFDTVQEQRDASEAIHELPPLVVADYVGRLLSNAGEYCKGITSARLAHLIWFLTNGYNDYWDDILSPEVPKEIQASTVRALGSFYRDFLDSYPLGRYPGATEAESAVFMMGDMDYLFEAIGFPGEEHLMDSIFEVLEVALKCQSFACQRSALHGLGHLVMYAGERPISLIDEALKVESNLHPLLIAYAREARTGCIL
;
A
#
# COMPACT_ATOMS: atom_id res chain seq x y z
N MET A 1 22.34 10.56 10.47
CA MET A 1 21.22 9.65 10.16
C MET A 1 20.21 9.83 11.27
N ILE A 2 18.98 10.20 10.90
CA ILE A 2 17.87 10.33 11.86
C ILE A 2 17.55 8.96 12.47
N SER A 3 17.09 8.91 13.73
CA SER A 3 16.66 7.65 14.35
C SER A 3 15.28 7.23 13.84
N PHE A 4 14.88 5.96 14.05
CA PHE A 4 13.54 5.51 13.68
C PHE A 4 12.46 6.28 14.44
N ASP A 5 12.67 6.55 15.74
CA ASP A 5 11.71 7.23 16.59
C ASP A 5 11.54 8.70 16.18
N ASP A 6 12.63 9.35 15.77
CA ASP A 6 12.56 10.72 15.23
C ASP A 6 11.90 10.73 13.85
N TRP A 7 12.23 9.76 12.99
CA TRP A 7 11.64 9.63 11.65
C TRP A 7 10.13 9.41 11.73
N ILE A 8 9.66 8.49 12.58
CA ILE A 8 8.22 8.21 12.73
C ILE A 8 7.48 9.41 13.31
N ALA A 9 8.09 10.12 14.27
CA ALA A 9 7.50 11.33 14.86
C ALA A 9 7.32 12.43 13.81
N ILE A 10 8.26 12.58 12.88
CA ILE A 10 8.14 13.53 11.77
C ILE A 10 7.01 13.11 10.83
N ILE A 11 7.07 11.90 10.27
CA ILE A 11 6.18 11.52 9.15
C ILE A 11 4.72 11.33 9.55
N THR A 12 4.44 11.11 10.84
CA THR A 12 3.07 11.00 11.36
C THR A 12 2.48 12.34 11.82
N SER A 13 3.27 13.42 11.76
CA SER A 13 2.88 14.75 12.26
C SER A 13 2.42 15.73 11.18
N PHE A 14 2.57 15.40 9.90
CA PHE A 14 2.26 16.28 8.78
C PHE A 14 0.81 16.72 8.74
N ASP A 15 0.55 18.01 8.93
CA ASP A 15 -0.75 18.65 8.73
C ASP A 15 -0.88 19.26 7.33
N THR A 16 0.23 19.42 6.61
CA THR A 16 0.24 20.00 5.27
C THR A 16 1.18 19.30 4.30
N VAL A 17 0.95 19.53 3.01
CA VAL A 17 1.86 19.13 1.91
C VAL A 17 3.22 19.83 2.00
N GLN A 18 3.28 21.06 2.50
CA GLN A 18 4.56 21.77 2.61
C GLN A 18 5.47 21.11 3.65
N GLU A 19 4.91 20.66 4.77
CA GLU A 19 5.68 19.95 5.80
C GLU A 19 6.24 18.61 5.28
N GLN A 20 5.53 17.91 4.40
CA GLN A 20 6.05 16.71 3.73
C GLN A 20 7.27 17.03 2.86
N ARG A 21 7.21 18.13 2.09
CA ARG A 21 8.33 18.59 1.25
C ARG A 21 9.54 18.98 2.10
N ASP A 22 9.32 19.80 3.12
CA ASP A 22 10.38 20.26 4.02
C ASP A 22 11.02 19.06 4.75
N ALA A 23 10.21 18.08 5.15
CA ALA A 23 10.70 16.86 5.78
C ALA A 23 11.46 15.94 4.83
N SER A 24 11.02 15.80 3.56
CA SER A 24 11.77 15.06 2.54
C SER A 24 13.17 15.66 2.35
N GLU A 25 13.28 16.99 2.31
CA GLU A 25 14.57 17.68 2.23
C GLU A 25 15.42 17.51 3.52
N ALA A 26 14.78 17.50 4.70
CA ALA A 26 15.46 17.40 6.00
C ALA A 26 15.88 15.96 6.36
N ILE A 27 15.09 14.96 5.94
CA ILE A 27 15.40 13.53 6.07
C ILE A 27 16.34 13.20 4.90
N HIS A 28 17.55 13.73 4.99
CA HIS A 28 18.64 13.52 4.04
C HIS A 28 18.80 12.04 3.70
N GLU A 29 18.86 11.70 2.40
CA GLU A 29 18.98 10.35 1.80
C GLU A 29 19.36 9.25 2.80
N LEU A 30 18.32 8.65 3.41
CA LEU A 30 18.50 7.45 4.23
C LEU A 30 19.02 6.34 3.31
N PRO A 31 20.01 5.53 3.73
CA PRO A 31 20.43 4.40 2.92
C PRO A 31 19.25 3.46 2.63
N PRO A 32 19.17 2.87 1.42
CA PRO A 32 18.08 1.97 1.02
C PRO A 32 17.69 0.91 2.06
N LEU A 33 18.70 0.27 2.67
CA LEU A 33 18.47 -0.74 3.70
C LEU A 33 17.84 -0.18 4.99
N VAL A 34 18.13 1.09 5.32
CA VAL A 34 17.52 1.78 6.47
C VAL A 34 16.09 2.18 6.14
N VAL A 35 15.81 2.62 4.91
CA VAL A 35 14.45 2.87 4.43
C VAL A 35 13.61 1.59 4.54
N ALA A 36 14.12 0.45 4.05
CA ALA A 36 13.45 -0.84 4.16
C ALA A 36 13.17 -1.26 5.62
N ASP A 37 14.14 -1.09 6.54
CA ASP A 37 13.92 -1.34 7.97
C ASP A 37 12.82 -0.43 8.55
N TYR A 38 12.88 0.87 8.26
CA TYR A 38 11.97 1.85 8.85
C TYR A 38 10.55 1.66 8.34
N VAL A 39 10.38 1.54 7.01
CA VAL A 39 9.08 1.28 6.39
C VAL A 39 8.53 -0.08 6.82
N GLY A 40 9.35 -1.14 6.82
CA GLY A 40 8.92 -2.47 7.27
C GLY A 40 8.44 -2.48 8.72
N ARG A 41 9.15 -1.78 9.62
CA ARG A 41 8.76 -1.63 11.04
C ARG A 41 7.48 -0.84 11.22
N LEU A 42 7.32 0.27 10.49
CA LEU A 42 6.09 1.06 10.50
C LEU A 42 4.89 0.22 10.04
N LEU A 43 4.97 -0.36 8.85
CA LEU A 43 3.87 -1.13 8.26
C LEU A 43 3.47 -2.31 9.14
N SER A 44 4.44 -2.99 9.76
CA SER A 44 4.20 -4.13 10.66
C SER A 44 3.55 -3.74 11.99
N ASN A 45 3.68 -2.49 12.44
CA ASN A 45 3.24 -2.06 13.77
C ASN A 45 2.45 -0.73 13.75
N ALA A 46 1.78 -0.43 12.62
CA ALA A 46 1.11 0.86 12.44
C ALA A 46 0.01 1.12 13.46
N GLY A 47 -0.63 0.08 14.01
CA GLY A 47 -1.60 0.24 15.10
C GLY A 47 -1.02 0.93 16.34
N GLU A 48 0.27 0.77 16.61
CA GLU A 48 0.97 1.45 17.70
C GLU A 48 1.46 2.83 17.26
N TYR A 49 2.19 2.92 16.15
CA TYR A 49 2.82 4.16 15.69
C TYR A 49 1.84 5.21 15.18
N CYS A 50 0.71 4.78 14.60
CA CYS A 50 -0.32 5.66 14.07
C CYS A 50 -1.51 5.81 15.02
N LYS A 51 -1.33 5.51 16.31
CA LYS A 51 -2.41 5.59 17.29
C LYS A 51 -2.96 7.01 17.39
N GLY A 52 -4.24 7.17 17.04
CA GLY A 52 -4.92 8.47 17.06
C GLY A 52 -4.58 9.37 15.87
N ILE A 53 -3.94 8.84 14.82
CA ILE A 53 -3.71 9.58 13.58
C ILE A 53 -5.05 10.00 12.98
N THR A 54 -5.14 11.24 12.49
CA THR A 54 -6.34 11.74 11.81
C THR A 54 -6.36 11.24 10.36
N SER A 55 -7.53 11.28 9.72
CA SER A 55 -7.65 10.84 8.32
C SER A 55 -6.76 11.67 7.38
N ALA A 56 -6.61 12.97 7.61
CA ALA A 56 -5.74 13.83 6.79
C ALA A 56 -4.26 13.44 6.97
N ARG A 57 -3.81 13.25 8.23
CA ARG A 57 -2.43 12.84 8.53
C ARG A 57 -2.11 11.44 7.99
N LEU A 58 -3.07 10.51 8.04
CA LEU A 58 -2.91 9.19 7.44
C LEU A 58 -2.74 9.28 5.91
N ALA A 59 -3.50 10.14 5.25
CA ALA A 59 -3.32 10.39 3.82
C ALA A 59 -1.91 10.90 3.54
N HIS A 60 -1.46 11.92 4.27
CA HIS A 60 -0.11 12.48 4.15
C HIS A 60 0.99 11.45 4.42
N LEU A 61 0.83 10.61 5.43
CA LEU A 61 1.75 9.50 5.69
C LEU A 61 1.86 8.57 4.49
N ILE A 62 0.73 8.10 3.96
CA ILE A 62 0.73 7.18 2.81
C ILE A 62 1.36 7.86 1.59
N TRP A 63 0.98 9.11 1.30
CA TRP A 63 1.55 9.87 0.18
C TRP A 63 3.04 10.15 0.34
N PHE A 64 3.55 10.27 1.57
CA PHE A 64 4.97 10.47 1.83
C PHE A 64 5.79 9.17 1.66
N LEU A 65 5.19 8.02 1.99
CA LEU A 65 5.81 6.70 1.78
C LEU A 65 5.84 6.30 0.30
N THR A 66 5.05 6.96 -0.53
CA THR A 66 4.98 6.73 -1.98
C THR A 66 5.46 7.96 -2.76
N ASN A 67 5.48 7.91 -4.09
CA ASN A 67 5.86 9.00 -5.02
C ASN A 67 5.07 10.33 -4.91
N GLY A 68 4.38 10.60 -3.81
CA GLY A 68 3.90 11.95 -3.51
C GLY A 68 5.07 12.89 -3.19
N TYR A 69 6.08 12.39 -2.46
CA TYR A 69 7.18 13.21 -1.92
C TYR A 69 8.51 12.50 -1.73
N ASN A 70 8.56 11.16 -1.65
CA ASN A 70 9.82 10.40 -1.65
C ASN A 70 9.68 9.14 -2.50
N ASP A 71 10.80 8.67 -3.01
CA ASP A 71 10.88 7.43 -3.79
C ASP A 71 11.23 6.24 -2.88
N TYR A 72 10.60 6.12 -1.70
CA TYR A 72 10.97 5.08 -0.72
C TYR A 72 10.76 3.66 -1.23
N TRP A 73 9.77 3.44 -2.10
CA TRP A 73 9.63 2.14 -2.74
C TRP A 73 10.75 1.89 -3.77
N ASP A 74 11.22 2.89 -4.49
CA ASP A 74 12.42 2.75 -5.35
C ASP A 74 13.67 2.44 -4.50
N ASP A 75 13.82 3.09 -3.35
CA ASP A 75 14.89 2.78 -2.38
C ASP A 75 14.77 1.34 -1.89
N ILE A 76 13.57 0.88 -1.51
CA ILE A 76 13.33 -0.50 -1.07
C ILE A 76 13.65 -1.50 -2.18
N LEU A 77 13.31 -1.19 -3.43
CA LEU A 77 13.55 -2.05 -4.59
C LEU A 77 14.98 -1.96 -5.14
N SER A 78 15.80 -1.05 -4.61
CA SER A 78 17.21 -0.90 -4.97
C SER A 78 17.97 -2.23 -4.89
N PRO A 79 18.90 -2.51 -5.83
CA PRO A 79 19.78 -3.68 -5.77
C PRO A 79 20.65 -3.77 -4.51
N GLU A 80 20.77 -2.69 -3.74
CA GLU A 80 21.47 -2.66 -2.45
C GLU A 80 20.69 -3.37 -1.34
N VAL A 81 19.37 -3.51 -1.49
CA VAL A 81 18.50 -4.19 -0.52
C VAL A 81 18.38 -5.67 -0.91
N PRO A 82 18.73 -6.62 -0.03
CA PRO A 82 18.55 -8.04 -0.29
C PRO A 82 17.10 -8.38 -0.67
N LYS A 83 16.91 -9.21 -1.69
CA LYS A 83 15.59 -9.58 -2.23
C LYS A 83 14.61 -10.07 -1.15
N GLU A 84 15.11 -10.79 -0.15
CA GLU A 84 14.34 -11.27 0.99
C GLU A 84 13.82 -10.14 1.87
N ILE A 85 14.58 -9.06 2.00
CA ILE A 85 14.19 -7.84 2.73
C ILE A 85 13.19 -7.02 1.91
N GLN A 86 13.37 -6.93 0.60
CA GLN A 86 12.37 -6.30 -0.28
C GLN A 86 11.02 -7.02 -0.14
N ALA A 87 11.03 -8.34 -0.31
CA ALA A 87 9.86 -9.19 -0.19
C ALA A 87 9.23 -9.15 1.21
N SER A 88 10.01 -9.12 2.29
CA SER A 88 9.47 -8.99 3.65
C SER A 88 8.86 -7.61 3.91
N THR A 89 9.45 -6.55 3.34
CA THR A 89 8.92 -5.18 3.44
C THR A 89 7.59 -5.06 2.69
N VAL A 90 7.48 -5.66 1.49
CA VAL A 90 6.20 -5.78 0.78
C VAL A 90 5.18 -6.53 1.63
N ARG A 91 5.53 -7.69 2.21
CA ARG A 91 4.60 -8.43 3.10
C ARG A 91 4.14 -7.62 4.31
N ALA A 92 4.97 -6.73 4.84
CA ALA A 92 4.59 -5.85 5.94
C ALA A 92 3.38 -4.96 5.59
N LEU A 93 3.20 -4.62 4.30
CA LEU A 93 2.00 -3.92 3.83
C LEU A 93 0.71 -4.73 4.08
N GLY A 94 0.79 -6.07 4.05
CA GLY A 94 -0.33 -6.93 4.42
C GLY A 94 -0.71 -6.78 5.89
N SER A 95 0.26 -6.64 6.79
CA SER A 95 0.00 -6.31 8.20
C SER A 95 -0.58 -4.90 8.35
N PHE A 96 -0.10 -3.93 7.56
CA PHE A 96 -0.67 -2.58 7.54
C PHE A 96 -2.16 -2.59 7.18
N TYR A 97 -2.54 -3.36 6.15
CA TYR A 97 -3.94 -3.55 5.79
C TYR A 97 -4.75 -4.21 6.92
N ARG A 98 -4.33 -5.40 7.35
CA ARG A 98 -5.09 -6.24 8.29
C ARG A 98 -5.18 -5.64 9.69
N ASP A 99 -4.05 -5.22 10.24
CA ASP A 99 -3.92 -4.89 11.67
C ASP A 99 -4.19 -3.41 11.95
N PHE A 100 -4.16 -2.56 10.92
CA PHE A 100 -4.41 -1.13 11.05
C PHE A 100 -5.57 -0.65 10.18
N LEU A 101 -5.42 -0.64 8.85
CA LEU A 101 -6.39 0.00 7.95
C LEU A 101 -7.79 -0.64 8.00
N ASP A 102 -7.90 -1.95 8.22
CA ASP A 102 -9.19 -2.64 8.26
C ASP A 102 -10.07 -2.17 9.43
N SER A 103 -9.43 -1.84 10.56
CA SER A 103 -10.11 -1.30 11.74
C SER A 103 -10.22 0.23 11.74
N TYR A 104 -9.45 0.91 10.90
CA TYR A 104 -9.47 2.35 10.77
C TYR A 104 -10.80 2.79 10.14
N PRO A 105 -11.44 3.89 10.61
CA PRO A 105 -12.73 4.34 10.11
C PRO A 105 -12.62 5.03 8.74
N LEU A 106 -12.12 4.29 7.74
CA LEU A 106 -12.20 4.62 6.34
C LEU A 106 -13.69 4.60 5.94
N GLY A 107 -14.14 5.64 5.22
CA GLY A 107 -15.51 5.76 4.76
C GLY A 107 -15.99 4.50 4.02
N ARG A 108 -17.32 4.32 3.96
CA ARG A 108 -17.94 3.15 3.32
C ARG A 108 -18.58 3.46 1.97
N TYR A 109 -18.46 4.70 1.46
CA TYR A 109 -19.27 5.19 0.35
C TYR A 109 -18.52 6.18 -0.58
N PRO A 110 -18.99 6.37 -1.83
CA PRO A 110 -18.42 7.34 -2.77
C PRO A 110 -18.51 8.77 -2.22
N GLY A 111 -17.35 9.32 -1.89
CA GLY A 111 -17.16 10.61 -1.23
C GLY A 111 -15.84 10.63 -0.44
N ALA A 112 -14.82 9.99 -1.02
CA ALA A 112 -13.61 9.53 -0.36
C ALA A 112 -12.94 10.62 0.48
N THR A 113 -12.62 10.31 1.72
CA THR A 113 -11.65 11.08 2.49
C THR A 113 -10.28 11.01 1.80
N GLU A 114 -9.39 11.94 2.15
CA GLU A 114 -8.03 11.93 1.62
C GLU A 114 -7.31 10.59 1.90
N ALA A 115 -7.58 9.97 3.06
CA ALA A 115 -6.98 8.67 3.41
C ALA A 115 -7.50 7.55 2.52
N GLU A 116 -8.79 7.54 2.18
CA GLU A 116 -9.35 6.51 1.29
C GLU A 116 -8.75 6.61 -0.11
N SER A 117 -8.55 7.83 -0.61
CA SER A 117 -7.86 8.06 -1.88
C SER A 117 -6.41 7.60 -1.82
N ALA A 118 -5.70 7.90 -0.73
CA ALA A 118 -4.32 7.45 -0.55
C ALA A 118 -4.23 5.91 -0.48
N VAL A 119 -5.11 5.26 0.29
CA VAL A 119 -5.17 3.78 0.37
C VAL A 119 -5.50 3.16 -0.98
N PHE A 120 -6.42 3.76 -1.74
CA PHE A 120 -6.76 3.33 -3.09
C PHE A 120 -5.56 3.38 -4.04
N MET A 121 -4.77 4.46 -4.00
CA MET A 121 -3.63 4.69 -4.90
C MET A 121 -2.32 4.04 -4.44
N MET A 122 -2.23 3.57 -3.19
CA MET A 122 -0.98 3.09 -2.58
C MET A 122 -0.26 2.00 -3.39
N GLY A 123 -1.00 1.22 -4.19
CA GLY A 123 -0.45 0.20 -5.07
C GLY A 123 0.11 0.69 -6.41
N ASP A 124 -0.44 1.79 -6.90
CA ASP A 124 -0.13 2.42 -8.19
C ASP A 124 1.05 3.37 -8.08
N MET A 125 1.18 3.99 -6.90
CA MET A 125 2.31 4.85 -6.63
C MET A 125 3.59 4.01 -6.57
N ASP A 126 4.64 4.49 -7.22
CA ASP A 126 5.93 3.79 -7.42
C ASP A 126 5.80 2.44 -8.14
N TYR A 127 4.69 2.20 -8.84
CA TYR A 127 4.43 0.95 -9.56
C TYR A 127 4.58 -0.29 -8.67
N LEU A 128 4.34 -0.17 -7.36
CA LEU A 128 4.65 -1.21 -6.38
C LEU A 128 4.04 -2.56 -6.74
N PHE A 129 2.77 -2.57 -7.13
CA PHE A 129 2.11 -3.82 -7.53
C PHE A 129 2.52 -4.28 -8.93
N GLU A 130 2.80 -3.36 -9.83
CA GLU A 130 3.22 -3.66 -11.20
C GLU A 130 4.71 -4.05 -11.29
N ALA A 131 5.46 -3.92 -10.18
CA ALA A 131 6.88 -4.25 -10.11
C ALA A 131 7.18 -5.65 -10.62
N ILE A 132 6.26 -6.61 -10.49
CA ILE A 132 6.40 -7.97 -11.03
C ILE A 132 6.57 -8.03 -12.56
N GLY A 133 6.15 -6.98 -13.27
CA GLY A 133 6.32 -6.81 -14.71
C GLY A 133 7.69 -6.28 -15.10
N PHE A 134 8.50 -5.83 -14.14
CA PHE A 134 9.84 -5.31 -14.38
C PHE A 134 10.89 -6.43 -14.31
N PRO A 135 11.86 -6.48 -15.25
CA PRO A 135 12.90 -7.50 -15.24
C PRO A 135 13.72 -7.48 -13.94
N GLY A 136 13.83 -8.63 -13.28
CA GLY A 136 14.62 -8.78 -12.05
C GLY A 136 13.82 -8.73 -10.74
N GLU A 137 12.54 -8.35 -10.81
CA GLU A 137 11.63 -8.20 -9.66
C GLU A 137 10.68 -9.38 -9.46
N GLU A 138 10.93 -10.52 -10.13
CA GLU A 138 10.05 -11.68 -10.10
C GLU A 138 9.92 -12.29 -8.67
N HIS A 139 10.89 -12.03 -7.79
CA HIS A 139 10.88 -12.47 -6.39
C HIS A 139 9.80 -11.79 -5.54
N LEU A 140 9.22 -10.68 -6.00
CA LEU A 140 8.16 -9.97 -5.29
C LEU A 140 6.78 -10.58 -5.51
N MET A 141 6.61 -11.41 -6.54
CA MET A 141 5.31 -11.90 -7.00
C MET A 141 4.47 -12.48 -5.88
N ASP A 142 5.01 -13.43 -5.12
CA ASP A 142 4.26 -14.05 -4.03
C ASP A 142 3.92 -13.06 -2.92
N SER A 143 4.85 -12.16 -2.57
CA SER A 143 4.64 -11.15 -1.54
C SER A 143 3.53 -10.17 -1.93
N ILE A 144 3.49 -9.73 -3.18
CA ILE A 144 2.45 -8.83 -3.69
C ILE A 144 1.08 -9.53 -3.67
N PHE A 145 0.99 -10.77 -4.14
CA PHE A 145 -0.27 -11.52 -4.09
C PHE A 145 -0.74 -11.80 -2.67
N GLU A 146 0.17 -12.11 -1.74
CA GLU A 146 -0.15 -12.27 -0.31
C GLU A 146 -0.78 -10.98 0.27
N VAL A 147 -0.20 -9.82 -0.05
CA VAL A 147 -0.73 -8.51 0.40
C VAL A 147 -2.11 -8.24 -0.17
N LEU A 148 -2.30 -8.43 -1.48
CA LEU A 148 -3.57 -8.19 -2.16
C LEU A 148 -4.66 -9.14 -1.65
N GLU A 149 -4.33 -10.41 -1.40
CA GLU A 149 -5.27 -11.37 -0.81
C GLU A 149 -5.67 -10.97 0.61
N VAL A 150 -4.75 -10.45 1.42
CA VAL A 150 -5.04 -9.92 2.75
C VAL A 150 -5.97 -8.70 2.64
N ALA A 151 -5.63 -7.73 1.80
CA ALA A 151 -6.41 -6.51 1.62
C ALA A 151 -7.82 -6.79 1.06
N LEU A 152 -7.98 -7.80 0.22
CA LEU A 152 -9.28 -8.23 -0.32
C LEU A 152 -10.19 -8.87 0.74
N LYS A 153 -9.61 -9.46 1.80
CA LYS A 153 -10.35 -10.08 2.92
C LYS A 153 -10.72 -9.09 4.03
N CYS A 154 -10.16 -7.88 4.00
CA CYS A 154 -10.56 -6.78 4.90
C CYS A 154 -12.06 -6.49 4.77
N GLN A 155 -12.67 -5.98 5.83
CA GLN A 155 -14.05 -5.45 5.84
C GLN A 155 -14.13 -4.00 5.33
N SER A 156 -13.00 -3.29 5.32
CA SER A 156 -12.91 -1.92 4.82
C SER A 156 -13.09 -1.84 3.30
N PHE A 157 -14.03 -1.00 2.86
CA PHE A 157 -14.29 -0.74 1.44
C PHE A 157 -13.03 -0.28 0.70
N ALA A 158 -12.26 0.63 1.31
CA ALA A 158 -11.05 1.18 0.70
C ALA A 158 -9.95 0.13 0.53
N CYS A 159 -9.77 -0.77 1.50
CA CYS A 159 -8.79 -1.86 1.40
C CYS A 159 -9.18 -2.86 0.31
N GLN A 160 -10.45 -3.27 0.27
CA GLN A 160 -10.94 -4.16 -0.78
C GLN A 160 -10.83 -3.52 -2.17
N ARG A 161 -11.17 -2.23 -2.29
CA ARG A 161 -11.06 -1.49 -3.55
C ARG A 161 -9.60 -1.39 -4.02
N SER A 162 -8.67 -1.09 -3.11
CA SER A 162 -7.24 -1.05 -3.41
C SER A 162 -6.73 -2.42 -3.87
N ALA A 163 -7.15 -3.49 -3.20
CA ALA A 163 -6.80 -4.86 -3.59
C ALA A 163 -7.31 -5.21 -5.00
N LEU A 164 -8.58 -4.90 -5.29
CA LEU A 164 -9.17 -5.14 -6.62
C LEU A 164 -8.47 -4.32 -7.70
N HIS A 165 -8.07 -3.08 -7.40
CA HIS A 165 -7.32 -2.24 -8.31
C HIS A 165 -5.93 -2.86 -8.59
N GLY A 166 -5.15 -3.19 -7.55
CA GLY A 166 -3.87 -3.88 -7.73
C GLY A 166 -4.01 -5.18 -8.54
N LEU A 167 -4.99 -6.03 -8.22
CA LEU A 167 -5.24 -7.26 -8.97
C LEU A 167 -5.60 -7.00 -10.44
N GLY A 168 -6.31 -5.92 -10.74
CA GLY A 168 -6.65 -5.52 -12.11
C GLY A 168 -5.41 -5.22 -12.94
N HIS A 169 -4.46 -4.44 -12.40
CA HIS A 169 -3.20 -4.14 -13.08
C HIS A 169 -2.42 -5.42 -13.36
N LEU A 170 -2.43 -6.36 -12.42
CA LEU A 170 -1.72 -7.63 -12.55
C LEU A 170 -2.29 -8.59 -13.59
N VAL A 171 -3.52 -8.40 -14.10
CA VAL A 171 -4.12 -9.30 -15.12
C VAL A 171 -3.23 -9.39 -16.36
N MET A 172 -2.58 -8.29 -16.75
CA MET A 172 -1.71 -8.28 -17.93
C MET A 172 -0.34 -8.92 -17.70
N TYR A 173 0.08 -9.08 -16.45
CA TYR A 173 1.45 -9.50 -16.09
C TYR A 173 1.51 -10.90 -15.47
N ALA A 174 0.45 -11.35 -14.77
CA ALA A 174 0.48 -12.55 -13.93
C ALA A 174 -0.53 -13.65 -14.34
N GLY A 175 -1.11 -13.56 -15.53
CA GLY A 175 -1.99 -14.58 -16.10
C GLY A 175 -3.27 -14.82 -15.28
N GLU A 176 -3.57 -16.08 -14.97
CA GLU A 176 -4.85 -16.51 -14.35
C GLU A 176 -4.93 -16.25 -12.83
N ARG A 177 -3.80 -16.02 -12.15
CA ARG A 177 -3.77 -15.84 -10.68
C ARG A 177 -4.63 -14.65 -10.19
N PRO A 178 -4.49 -13.43 -10.74
CA PRO A 178 -5.34 -12.31 -10.32
C PRO A 178 -6.82 -12.54 -10.63
N ILE A 179 -7.12 -13.13 -11.79
CA ILE A 179 -8.50 -13.48 -12.19
C ILE A 179 -9.11 -14.46 -11.18
N SER A 180 -8.36 -15.47 -10.75
CA SER A 180 -8.83 -16.47 -9.79
C SER A 180 -9.18 -15.86 -8.44
N LEU A 181 -8.34 -14.96 -7.92
CA LEU A 181 -8.59 -14.25 -6.65
C LEU A 181 -9.83 -13.35 -6.73
N ILE A 182 -10.01 -12.65 -7.86
CA ILE A 182 -11.20 -11.83 -8.10
C ILE A 182 -12.45 -12.71 -8.18
N ASP A 183 -12.39 -13.83 -8.90
CA ASP A 183 -13.51 -14.77 -9.03
C ASP A 183 -13.89 -15.39 -7.69
N GLU A 184 -12.91 -15.68 -6.83
CA GLU A 184 -13.15 -16.14 -5.46
C GLU A 184 -13.87 -15.09 -4.60
N ALA A 185 -13.45 -13.82 -4.67
CA ALA A 185 -14.13 -12.74 -3.96
C ALA A 185 -15.56 -12.52 -4.47
N LEU A 186 -15.80 -12.65 -5.78
CA LEU A 186 -17.13 -12.53 -6.40
C LEU A 186 -18.10 -13.66 -6.04
N LYS A 187 -17.60 -14.87 -5.75
CA LYS A 187 -18.44 -16.04 -5.39
C LYS A 187 -19.13 -15.88 -4.03
N VAL A 188 -18.56 -15.06 -3.15
CA VAL A 188 -19.07 -14.88 -1.79
C VAL A 188 -19.74 -13.51 -1.70
N GLU A 189 -21.06 -13.47 -1.94
CA GLU A 189 -21.81 -12.20 -1.99
C GLU A 189 -21.72 -11.36 -0.71
N SER A 190 -21.42 -11.97 0.45
CA SER A 190 -21.18 -11.26 1.71
C SER A 190 -19.79 -10.61 1.81
N ASN A 191 -18.85 -10.95 0.93
CA ASN A 191 -17.47 -10.49 1.03
C ASN A 191 -17.26 -9.12 0.41
N LEU A 192 -18.03 -8.74 -0.62
CA LEU A 192 -17.84 -7.46 -1.31
C LEU A 192 -19.06 -6.56 -1.16
N HIS A 193 -18.80 -5.28 -0.90
CA HIS A 193 -19.84 -4.26 -1.00
C HIS A 193 -20.41 -4.22 -2.45
N PRO A 194 -21.72 -3.99 -2.66
CA PRO A 194 -22.32 -4.03 -3.99
C PRO A 194 -21.63 -3.15 -5.05
N LEU A 195 -21.09 -2.00 -4.64
CA LEU A 195 -20.32 -1.12 -5.55
C LEU A 195 -18.98 -1.74 -5.99
N LEU A 196 -18.36 -2.58 -5.16
CA LEU A 196 -17.14 -3.30 -5.51
C LEU A 196 -17.39 -4.49 -6.41
N ILE A 197 -18.62 -5.03 -6.49
CA ILE A 197 -18.93 -6.12 -7.41
C ILE A 197 -18.78 -5.66 -8.87
N ALA A 198 -19.27 -4.45 -9.19
CA ALA A 198 -19.08 -3.87 -10.52
C ALA A 198 -17.60 -3.64 -10.80
N TYR A 199 -16.90 -3.02 -9.85
CA TYR A 199 -15.48 -2.74 -9.96
C TYR A 199 -14.61 -4.01 -10.09
N ALA A 200 -14.92 -5.07 -9.34
CA ALA A 200 -14.25 -6.36 -9.43
C ALA A 200 -14.42 -6.99 -10.82
N ARG A 201 -15.58 -6.84 -11.46
CA ARG A 201 -15.80 -7.33 -12.83
C ARG A 201 -14.95 -6.59 -13.86
N GLU A 202 -14.73 -5.29 -13.67
CA GLU A 202 -13.83 -4.47 -14.50
C GLU A 202 -12.36 -4.83 -14.24
N ALA A 203 -11.96 -4.94 -12.97
CA ALA A 203 -10.64 -5.43 -12.57
C ALA A 203 -10.31 -6.80 -13.17
N ARG A 204 -11.29 -7.72 -13.22
CA ARG A 204 -11.12 -9.04 -13.82
C ARG A 204 -10.66 -9.01 -15.27
N THR A 205 -10.98 -7.95 -16.02
CA THR A 205 -10.55 -7.80 -17.43
C THR A 205 -9.26 -7.00 -17.59
N GLY A 206 -8.65 -6.58 -16.48
CA GLY A 206 -7.53 -5.63 -16.48
C GLY A 206 -7.91 -4.22 -16.91
N CYS A 207 -9.20 -3.89 -16.97
CA CYS A 207 -9.67 -2.57 -17.38
C CYS A 207 -10.00 -1.73 -16.15
N ILE A 208 -8.99 -1.15 -15.53
CA ILE A 208 -9.13 -0.29 -14.36
C ILE A 208 -8.51 1.08 -14.63
N LEU A 209 -9.04 2.09 -13.92
CA LEU A 209 -8.62 3.49 -13.93
C LEU A 209 -8.20 3.92 -12.54
#